data_AF-U2AZV3-F1
#
_entry.id   AF-U2AZV3-F1
#
_cell.length_a   1.000
_cell.length_b   1.000
_cell.length_c   1.000
_cell.angle_alpha   90.00
_cell.angle_beta   90.00
_cell.angle_gamma   90.00
#
_symmetry.space_group_name_H-M   'P 1'
#
loop_
_entity.id
_entity.type
_entity.pdbx_description
1 polymer ?
#
loop_
_entity_poly.entity_id
_entity_poly.type
_entity_poly.pdbx_seq_one_letter_code
_entity_poly.pdbx_strand_id
1 'polypeptide(L)'
;PLPAAEPAAEPAAALSNPAHWQWPDETDLGATEVLAYQGLFRRWGLDYDPRNAQVVCRFARQHQLGCLHQPANLDELQRLNLPAVIGLSNAVGQRFHATLVGLDVLQGSATLEVAGDTQRVDLGELRELLQGNQLLLWRMPPGYQEPVRPETSSPVIPWLDARLAQLQGRAAPPVPRQHYDEQLQLQVLAFQHHYQLVTDAVIGPQTLIRLAALTEPGVPLLTAAEADWE
;
A
#
# COMPACT_ATOMS: atom_id res chain seq x y z
N PRO A 1 -13.39 -28.62 -40.75
CA PRO A 1 -12.73 -27.81 -39.69
C PRO A 1 -13.69 -27.59 -38.52
N LEU A 2 -13.50 -28.35 -37.45
CA LEU A 2 -14.20 -28.15 -36.18
C LEU A 2 -13.66 -26.87 -35.50
N PRO A 3 -14.49 -26.04 -34.86
CA PRO A 3 -14.00 -24.91 -34.09
C PRO A 3 -13.20 -25.41 -32.89
N ALA A 4 -12.04 -24.80 -32.65
CA ALA A 4 -11.20 -25.06 -31.49
C ALA A 4 -11.96 -24.64 -30.22
N ALA A 5 -11.98 -25.51 -29.22
CA ALA A 5 -12.53 -25.23 -27.91
C ALA A 5 -11.71 -24.12 -27.22
N GLU A 6 -12.39 -23.07 -26.77
CA GLU A 6 -11.85 -22.11 -25.81
C GLU A 6 -11.43 -22.85 -24.52
N PRO A 7 -10.28 -22.50 -23.92
CA PRO A 7 -9.92 -23.04 -22.61
C PRO A 7 -10.94 -22.54 -21.58
N ALA A 8 -11.64 -23.48 -20.94
CA ALA A 8 -12.53 -23.21 -19.83
C ALA A 8 -11.75 -22.52 -18.71
N ALA A 9 -12.22 -21.35 -18.28
CA ALA A 9 -11.72 -20.66 -17.10
C ALA A 9 -11.84 -21.59 -15.88
N GLU A 10 -10.74 -21.75 -15.13
CA GLU A 10 -10.75 -22.43 -13.83
C GLU A 10 -11.83 -21.79 -12.93
N PRO A 11 -12.61 -22.59 -12.18
CA PRO A 11 -13.60 -22.05 -11.27
C PRO A 11 -12.89 -21.16 -10.24
N ALA A 12 -13.26 -19.89 -10.18
CA ALA A 12 -12.77 -18.97 -9.16
C ALA A 12 -12.95 -19.63 -7.78
N ALA A 13 -11.85 -19.86 -7.06
CA ALA A 13 -11.87 -20.45 -5.74
C ALA A 13 -12.86 -19.66 -4.85
N ALA A 14 -13.72 -20.38 -4.13
CA ALA A 14 -14.74 -19.77 -3.28
C ALA A 14 -14.11 -18.80 -2.28
N LEU A 15 -14.74 -17.64 -2.08
CA LEU A 15 -14.30 -16.68 -1.07
C LEU A 15 -14.46 -17.29 0.32
N SER A 16 -13.39 -17.24 1.09
CA SER A 16 -13.37 -17.63 2.49
C SER A 16 -13.77 -16.44 3.36
N ASN A 17 -14.42 -16.70 4.50
CA ASN A 17 -14.84 -15.65 5.43
C ASN A 17 -13.93 -15.66 6.68
N PRO A 18 -13.13 -14.60 6.93
CA PRO A 18 -12.24 -14.52 8.08
C PRO A 18 -12.95 -14.52 9.44
N ALA A 19 -14.23 -14.16 9.49
CA ALA A 19 -15.03 -14.23 10.71
C ALA A 19 -15.17 -15.67 11.22
N HIS A 20 -15.09 -16.66 10.32
CA HIS A 20 -15.20 -18.09 10.63
C HIS A 20 -13.84 -18.79 10.79
N TRP A 21 -12.72 -18.09 10.60
CA TRP A 21 -11.40 -18.66 10.83
C TRP A 21 -11.16 -18.81 12.33
N GLN A 22 -11.47 -20.00 12.84
CA GLN A 22 -11.30 -20.33 14.25
C GLN A 22 -9.94 -21.00 14.45
N TRP A 23 -9.14 -20.42 15.34
CA TRP A 23 -7.85 -20.95 15.71
C TRP A 23 -8.00 -21.78 16.99
N PRO A 24 -7.27 -22.90 17.14
CA PRO A 24 -7.21 -23.61 18.41
C PRO A 24 -6.76 -22.69 19.54
N ASP A 25 -7.32 -22.83 20.75
CA ASP A 25 -7.05 -21.95 21.90
C ASP A 25 -5.56 -21.88 22.29
N GLU A 26 -4.78 -22.91 21.97
CA GLU A 26 -3.35 -23.01 22.27
C GLU A 26 -2.46 -22.28 21.23
N THR A 27 -3.06 -21.72 20.17
CA THR A 27 -2.30 -21.05 19.10
C THR A 27 -1.77 -19.71 19.57
N ASP A 28 -0.47 -19.48 19.42
CA ASP A 28 0.11 -18.15 19.57
C ASP A 28 -0.24 -17.27 18.37
N LEU A 29 -1.37 -16.57 18.47
CA LEU A 29 -1.80 -15.63 17.43
C LEU A 29 -0.89 -14.39 17.33
N GLY A 30 -0.04 -14.13 18.32
CA GLY A 30 0.99 -13.10 18.22
C GLY A 30 2.02 -13.40 17.12
N ALA A 31 2.31 -14.69 16.89
CA ALA A 31 3.22 -15.12 15.82
C ALA A 31 2.71 -14.75 14.41
N THR A 32 1.39 -14.57 14.23
CA THR A 32 0.83 -14.13 12.94
C THR A 32 1.30 -12.73 12.55
N GLU A 33 1.61 -11.86 13.51
CA GLU A 33 2.13 -10.52 13.23
C GLU A 33 3.51 -10.60 12.58
N VAL A 34 4.38 -11.46 13.12
CA VAL A 34 5.72 -11.69 12.58
C VAL A 34 5.64 -12.20 11.14
N LEU A 35 4.79 -13.20 10.90
CA LEU A 35 4.58 -13.76 9.56
C LEU A 35 4.00 -12.71 8.59
N ALA A 36 3.10 -11.83 9.06
CA ALA A 36 2.55 -10.76 8.25
C ALA A 36 3.60 -9.71 7.87
N TYR A 37 4.52 -9.35 8.77
CA TYR A 37 5.64 -8.46 8.42
C TYR A 37 6.57 -9.12 7.41
N GLN A 38 6.88 -10.41 7.58
CA GLN A 38 7.66 -11.16 6.59
C GLN A 38 6.97 -11.17 5.22
N GLY A 39 5.67 -11.43 5.18
CA GLY A 39 4.86 -11.33 3.96
C GLY A 39 4.96 -9.95 3.31
N LEU A 40 4.83 -8.89 4.10
CA LEU A 40 4.93 -7.53 3.60
C LEU A 40 6.32 -7.22 3.02
N PHE A 41 7.41 -7.60 3.70
CA PHE A 41 8.77 -7.40 3.18
C PHE A 41 9.07 -8.22 1.92
N ARG A 42 8.52 -9.44 1.80
CA ARG A 42 8.64 -10.23 0.56
C ARG A 42 8.05 -9.50 -0.65
N ARG A 43 6.95 -8.74 -0.48
CA ARG A 43 6.39 -7.92 -1.57
C ARG A 43 7.36 -6.84 -2.06
N TRP A 44 8.26 -6.40 -1.19
CA TRP A 44 9.34 -5.45 -1.49
C TRP A 44 10.65 -6.14 -1.91
N GLY A 45 10.66 -7.46 -2.08
CA GLY A 45 11.85 -8.24 -2.45
C GLY A 45 12.88 -8.35 -1.32
N LEU A 46 12.46 -8.19 -0.06
CA LEU A 46 13.33 -8.22 1.11
C LEU A 46 13.04 -9.44 1.98
N ASP A 47 14.09 -10.07 2.50
CA ASP A 47 13.99 -11.16 3.47
C ASP A 47 14.17 -10.59 4.88
N TYR A 48 13.06 -10.51 5.63
CA TYR A 48 13.05 -9.97 6.98
C TYR A 48 13.14 -11.09 8.01
N ASP A 49 14.23 -11.08 8.79
CA ASP A 49 14.41 -11.98 9.94
C ASP A 49 14.29 -11.20 11.25
N PRO A 50 13.20 -11.40 12.03
CA PRO A 50 13.01 -10.70 13.31
C PRO A 50 14.08 -11.04 14.35
N ARG A 51 14.81 -12.16 14.20
CA ARG A 51 15.91 -12.54 15.11
C ARG A 51 17.12 -11.61 14.95
N ASN A 52 17.35 -11.11 13.74
CA ASN A 52 18.45 -10.21 13.42
C ASN A 52 18.02 -8.74 13.45
N ALA A 53 16.75 -8.46 13.17
CA ALA A 53 16.21 -7.12 13.03
C ALA A 53 14.90 -6.94 13.81
N GLN A 54 14.99 -6.87 15.13
CA GLN A 54 13.82 -6.84 16.03
C GLN A 54 12.87 -5.65 15.81
N VAL A 55 13.35 -4.55 15.23
CA VAL A 55 12.55 -3.33 15.01
C VAL A 55 12.22 -3.19 13.52
N VAL A 56 11.00 -3.57 13.14
CA VAL A 56 10.45 -3.57 11.76
C VAL A 56 10.81 -2.29 11.01
N CYS A 57 10.49 -1.12 11.57
CA CYS A 57 10.69 0.16 10.88
C CYS A 57 12.15 0.62 10.83
N ARG A 58 13.02 0.06 11.68
CA ARG A 58 14.47 0.28 11.56
C ARG A 58 15.02 -0.50 10.38
N PHE A 59 14.59 -1.76 10.22
CA PHE A 59 14.96 -2.58 9.08
C PHE A 59 14.46 -1.96 7.77
N ALA A 60 13.19 -1.56 7.71
CA ALA A 60 12.63 -0.85 6.55
C ALA A 60 13.49 0.34 6.12
N ARG A 61 13.89 1.19 7.08
CA ARG A 61 14.72 2.38 6.81
C ARG A 61 16.11 2.05 6.27
N GLN A 62 16.73 0.94 6.70
CA GLN A 62 18.02 0.48 6.16
C GLN A 62 17.92 0.12 4.67
N HIS A 63 16.73 -0.24 4.21
CA HIS A 63 16.40 -0.53 2.82
C HIS A 63 15.62 0.60 2.13
N GLN A 64 15.78 1.85 2.61
CA GLN A 64 15.15 3.05 2.02
C GLN A 64 13.60 3.01 1.98
N LEU A 65 13.00 2.19 2.85
CA LEU A 65 11.56 2.14 3.06
C LEU A 65 11.17 2.92 4.32
N GLY A 66 10.06 3.64 4.24
CA GLY A 66 9.37 4.22 5.38
C GLY A 66 8.27 3.29 5.87
N CYS A 67 7.95 3.37 7.16
CA CYS A 67 6.71 2.82 7.70
C CYS A 67 5.65 3.92 7.77
N LEU A 68 4.44 3.63 7.30
CA LEU A 68 3.26 4.45 7.56
C LEU A 68 2.32 3.65 8.47
N HIS A 69 2.18 4.12 9.71
CA HIS A 69 1.20 3.59 10.67
C HIS A 69 -0.06 4.44 10.65
N GLN A 70 -1.21 3.80 10.50
CA GLN A 70 -2.52 4.45 10.52
C GLN A 70 -3.54 3.54 11.21
N PRO A 71 -4.67 4.10 11.69
CA PRO A 71 -5.82 3.27 12.05
C PRO A 71 -6.24 2.39 10.86
N ALA A 72 -6.72 1.18 11.16
CA ALA A 72 -7.18 0.26 10.11
C ALA A 72 -8.33 0.89 9.31
N ASN A 73 -8.15 1.03 8.00
CA ASN A 73 -9.17 1.58 7.09
C ASN A 73 -8.95 1.02 5.67
N LEU A 74 -9.87 0.16 5.25
CA LEU A 74 -9.79 -0.51 3.95
C LEU A 74 -9.88 0.46 2.76
N ASP A 75 -10.69 1.50 2.86
CA ASP A 75 -10.86 2.48 1.78
C ASP A 75 -9.58 3.32 1.61
N GLU A 76 -8.85 3.59 2.70
CA GLU A 76 -7.52 4.19 2.65
C GLU A 76 -6.49 3.27 1.99
N LEU A 77 -6.49 1.97 2.33
CA LEU A 77 -5.59 0.99 1.68
C LEU A 77 -5.87 0.90 0.18
N GLN A 78 -7.14 0.95 -0.22
CA GLN A 78 -7.54 0.96 -1.63
C GLN A 78 -7.05 2.24 -2.34
N ARG A 79 -7.18 3.43 -1.71
CA ARG A 79 -6.67 4.69 -2.27
C ARG A 79 -5.15 4.68 -2.42
N LEU A 80 -4.42 4.25 -1.39
CA LEU A 80 -2.96 4.20 -1.42
C LEU A 80 -2.46 3.11 -2.36
N ASN A 81 -3.23 2.03 -2.55
CA ASN A 81 -2.93 0.90 -3.43
C ASN A 81 -1.59 0.20 -3.10
N LEU A 82 -1.23 0.10 -1.82
CA LEU A 82 -0.02 -0.58 -1.36
C LEU A 82 -0.37 -1.77 -0.44
N PRO A 83 0.38 -2.88 -0.51
CA PRO A 83 0.30 -3.94 0.49
C PRO A 83 0.49 -3.42 1.91
N ALA A 84 -0.20 -4.06 2.85
CA ALA A 84 -0.21 -3.65 4.25
C ALA A 84 -0.31 -4.85 5.17
N VAL A 85 0.28 -4.72 6.36
CA VAL A 85 -0.10 -5.58 7.49
C VAL A 85 -1.35 -4.98 8.13
N ILE A 86 -2.36 -5.82 8.32
CA ILE A 86 -3.63 -5.46 8.92
C ILE A 86 -3.93 -6.35 10.13
N GLY A 87 -4.55 -5.76 11.16
CA GLY A 87 -5.12 -6.48 12.29
C GLY A 87 -6.57 -6.89 12.01
N LEU A 88 -6.91 -8.12 12.38
CA LEU A 88 -8.24 -8.70 12.21
C LEU A 88 -8.73 -9.29 13.54
N SER A 89 -10.04 -9.27 13.74
CA SER A 89 -10.71 -10.02 14.81
C SER A 89 -11.83 -10.84 14.23
N ASN A 90 -11.81 -12.15 14.45
CA ASN A 90 -12.91 -13.03 14.00
C ASN A 90 -14.16 -12.90 14.90
N ALA A 91 -15.23 -13.63 14.57
CA ALA A 91 -16.52 -13.56 15.26
C ALA A 91 -16.47 -14.06 16.72
N VAL A 92 -15.47 -14.87 17.08
CA VAL A 92 -15.25 -15.36 18.46
C VAL A 92 -14.29 -14.46 19.25
N GLY A 93 -13.82 -13.35 18.66
CA GLY A 93 -12.99 -12.34 19.33
C GLY A 93 -11.48 -12.66 19.34
N GLN A 94 -11.03 -13.67 18.61
CA GLN A 94 -9.61 -13.95 18.44
C GLN A 94 -8.99 -12.93 17.49
N ARG A 95 -7.87 -12.33 17.93
CA ARG A 95 -7.15 -11.30 17.18
C ARG A 95 -5.90 -11.87 16.52
N PHE A 96 -5.72 -11.58 15.25
CA PHE A 96 -4.58 -12.04 14.46
C PHE A 96 -4.24 -11.00 13.38
N HIS A 97 -3.11 -11.20 12.71
CA HIS A 97 -2.63 -10.32 11.65
C HIS A 97 -2.52 -11.07 10.32
N ALA A 98 -2.69 -10.32 9.24
CA ALA A 98 -2.50 -10.79 7.88
C ALA A 98 -1.81 -9.72 7.04
N THR A 99 -1.16 -10.14 5.96
CA THR A 99 -0.71 -9.23 4.91
C THR A 99 -1.79 -9.13 3.84
N LEU A 100 -2.35 -7.94 3.63
CA LEU A 100 -3.16 -7.66 2.45
C LEU A 100 -2.22 -7.52 1.25
N VAL A 101 -2.36 -8.41 0.26
CA VAL A 101 -1.45 -8.50 -0.90
C VAL A 101 -2.16 -8.30 -2.24
N GLY A 102 -3.49 -8.28 -2.26
CA GLY A 102 -4.26 -8.04 -3.47
C GLY A 102 -5.67 -7.55 -3.17
N LEU A 103 -6.20 -6.74 -4.08
CA LEU A 103 -7.59 -6.29 -4.11
C LEU A 103 -8.16 -6.51 -5.51
N ASP A 104 -9.41 -6.95 -5.56
CA ASP A 104 -10.19 -7.07 -6.79
C ASP A 104 -11.56 -6.44 -6.51
N VAL A 105 -11.64 -5.14 -6.80
CA VAL A 105 -12.81 -4.31 -6.50
C VAL A 105 -14.00 -4.70 -7.37
N LEU A 106 -13.75 -5.13 -8.61
CA LEU A 106 -14.79 -5.57 -9.54
C LEU A 106 -15.45 -6.87 -9.08
N GLN A 107 -14.66 -7.82 -8.55
CA GLN A 107 -15.16 -9.07 -7.99
C GLN A 107 -15.46 -8.99 -6.48
N GLY A 108 -15.30 -7.83 -5.85
CA GLY A 108 -15.60 -7.62 -4.43
C GLY A 108 -14.76 -8.49 -3.49
N SER A 109 -13.48 -8.69 -3.78
CA SER A 109 -12.64 -9.61 -2.99
C SER A 109 -11.24 -9.09 -2.71
N ALA A 110 -10.63 -9.61 -1.66
CA ALA A 110 -9.26 -9.32 -1.24
C ALA A 110 -8.45 -10.61 -1.15
N THR A 111 -7.13 -10.50 -1.31
CA THR A 111 -6.18 -11.60 -1.12
C THR A 111 -5.32 -11.31 0.10
N LEU A 112 -5.36 -12.21 1.07
CA LEU A 112 -4.61 -12.13 2.32
C LEU A 112 -3.56 -13.24 2.39
N GLU A 113 -2.36 -12.92 2.86
CA GLU A 113 -1.42 -13.91 3.40
C GLU A 113 -1.57 -13.97 4.91
N VAL A 114 -1.96 -15.13 5.45
CA VAL A 114 -2.17 -15.36 6.88
C VAL A 114 -1.56 -16.69 7.29
N ALA A 115 -0.75 -16.69 8.35
CA ALA A 115 -0.03 -17.88 8.84
C ALA A 115 0.76 -18.68 7.76
N GLY A 116 1.19 -18.01 6.69
CA GLY A 116 1.93 -18.64 5.58
C GLY A 116 1.06 -19.10 4.41
N ASP A 117 -0.26 -19.09 4.55
CA ASP A 117 -1.21 -19.45 3.49
C ASP A 117 -1.83 -18.22 2.82
N THR A 118 -2.17 -18.35 1.54
CA THR A 118 -2.91 -17.32 0.79
C THR A 118 -4.38 -17.65 0.77
N GLN A 119 -5.22 -16.69 1.18
CA GLN A 119 -6.68 -16.81 1.24
C GLN A 119 -7.33 -15.67 0.46
N ARG A 120 -8.33 -16.00 -0.37
CA ARG A 120 -9.20 -15.00 -1.00
C ARG A 120 -10.45 -14.83 -0.14
N VAL A 121 -10.81 -13.59 0.15
CA VAL A 121 -11.87 -13.23 1.10
C VAL A 121 -12.81 -12.19 0.50
N ASP A 122 -14.04 -12.12 1.01
CA ASP A 122 -14.97 -11.07 0.64
C ASP A 122 -14.50 -9.71 1.18
N LEU A 123 -14.59 -8.68 0.33
CA LEU A 123 -14.12 -7.33 0.66
C LEU A 123 -15.02 -6.61 1.67
N GLY A 124 -16.33 -6.89 1.64
CA GLY A 124 -17.30 -6.36 2.59
C GLY A 124 -17.09 -6.96 3.97
N GLU A 125 -16.94 -8.28 4.06
CA GLU A 125 -16.64 -8.97 5.32
C GLU A 125 -15.29 -8.52 5.90
N LEU A 126 -14.26 -8.38 5.06
CA LEU A 126 -12.96 -7.89 5.50
C LEU A 126 -13.07 -6.51 6.17
N ARG A 127 -13.91 -5.61 5.63
CA ARG A 127 -14.10 -4.26 6.16
C ARG A 127 -14.61 -4.26 7.60
N GLU A 128 -15.53 -5.17 7.94
CA GLU A 128 -16.12 -5.28 9.28
C GLU A 128 -15.16 -5.90 10.31
N LEU A 129 -14.18 -6.69 9.87
CA LEU A 129 -13.28 -7.43 10.75
C LEU A 129 -11.95 -6.70 11.02
N LEU A 130 -11.67 -5.63 10.27
CA LEU A 130 -10.48 -4.79 10.48
C LEU A 130 -10.49 -4.14 11.85
N GLN A 131 -9.38 -4.25 12.57
CA GLN A 131 -9.22 -3.66 13.90
C GLN A 131 -7.82 -3.13 14.14
N GLY A 132 -7.72 -2.20 15.10
CA GLY A 132 -6.44 -1.65 15.53
C GLY A 132 -5.80 -0.77 14.46
N ASN A 133 -4.56 -1.10 14.11
CA ASN A 133 -3.75 -0.32 13.19
C ASN A 133 -3.36 -1.14 11.97
N GLN A 134 -3.04 -0.44 10.89
CA GLN A 134 -2.40 -0.98 9.71
C GLN A 134 -1.00 -0.40 9.56
N LEU A 135 -0.10 -1.20 8.98
CA LEU A 135 1.25 -0.78 8.62
C LEU A 135 1.49 -0.99 7.14
N LEU A 136 1.85 0.09 6.46
CA LEU A 136 2.34 0.06 5.09
C LEU A 136 3.84 0.33 5.08
N LEU A 137 4.55 -0.34 4.18
CA LEU A 137 5.90 0.02 3.79
C LEU A 137 5.84 0.82 2.51
N TRP A 138 6.66 1.86 2.38
CA TRP A 138 6.69 2.68 1.17
C TRP A 138 8.10 3.15 0.85
N ARG A 139 8.42 3.32 -0.43
CA ARG A 139 9.74 3.82 -0.84
C ARG A 139 9.80 5.33 -0.63
N MET A 140 10.74 5.77 0.21
CA MET A 140 10.94 7.20 0.44
C MET A 140 11.68 7.81 -0.75
N PRO A 141 11.24 8.96 -1.27
CA PRO A 141 11.97 9.63 -2.33
C PRO A 141 13.30 10.18 -1.80
N PRO A 142 14.27 10.44 -2.70
CA PRO A 142 15.57 10.95 -2.30
C PRO A 142 15.48 12.20 -1.44
N GLY A 143 16.16 12.20 -0.29
CA GLY A 143 16.23 13.35 0.62
C GLY A 143 15.00 13.58 1.49
N TYR A 144 13.97 12.73 1.43
CA TYR A 144 12.81 12.85 2.32
C TYR A 144 13.21 12.66 3.79
N GLN A 145 12.78 13.59 4.64
CA GLN A 145 12.99 13.54 6.09
C GLN A 145 11.69 13.84 6.85
N GLU A 146 10.89 14.77 6.34
CA GLU A 146 9.63 15.21 6.94
C GLU A 146 8.66 15.74 5.86
N PRO A 147 7.37 15.91 6.19
CA PRO A 147 6.41 16.52 5.27
C PRO A 147 6.81 17.93 4.84
N VAL A 148 6.74 18.19 3.53
CA VAL A 148 7.14 19.49 2.94
C VAL A 148 5.92 20.39 2.80
N ARG A 149 6.05 21.66 3.23
CA ARG A 149 4.99 22.68 3.15
C ARG A 149 5.30 23.72 2.07
N PRO A 150 4.29 24.42 1.53
CA PRO A 150 4.51 25.50 0.58
C PRO A 150 5.55 26.52 1.07
N GLU A 151 6.23 27.18 0.13
CA GLU A 151 7.24 28.20 0.39
C GLU A 151 8.50 27.68 1.12
N THR A 152 8.78 26.37 1.01
CA THR A 152 9.99 25.75 1.56
C THR A 152 10.86 25.15 0.46
N SER A 153 12.17 25.11 0.70
CA SER A 153 13.10 24.37 -0.15
C SER A 153 13.34 22.99 0.43
N SER A 154 13.28 21.96 -0.42
CA SER A 154 13.46 20.58 0.03
C SER A 154 14.09 19.72 -1.09
N PRO A 155 14.99 18.78 -0.74
CA PRO A 155 15.59 17.87 -1.71
C PRO A 155 14.57 16.92 -2.38
N VAL A 156 13.35 16.85 -1.87
CA VAL A 156 12.24 16.05 -2.43
C VAL A 156 11.63 16.73 -3.66
N ILE A 157 11.70 18.06 -3.76
CA ILE A 157 11.00 18.84 -4.80
C ILE A 157 11.41 18.44 -6.22
N PRO A 158 12.71 18.26 -6.55
CA PRO A 158 13.10 17.77 -7.87
C PRO A 158 12.45 16.44 -8.27
N TRP A 159 12.35 15.50 -7.33
CA TRP A 159 11.73 14.20 -7.57
C TRP A 159 10.22 14.35 -7.78
N LEU A 160 9.56 15.13 -6.92
CA LEU A 160 8.12 15.35 -6.99
C LEU A 160 7.70 15.98 -8.33
N ASP A 161 8.37 17.07 -8.72
CA ASP A 161 8.06 17.81 -9.94
C ASP A 161 8.27 16.95 -11.20
N ALA A 162 9.33 16.12 -11.23
CA ALA A 162 9.57 15.18 -12.32
C ALA A 162 8.47 14.11 -12.43
N ARG A 163 7.96 13.59 -11.30
CA ARG A 163 6.89 12.59 -11.29
C ARG A 163 5.52 13.18 -11.63
N LEU A 164 5.23 14.39 -11.18
CA LEU A 164 4.01 15.10 -11.60
C LEU A 164 4.05 15.42 -13.10
N ALA A 165 5.20 15.87 -13.63
CA ALA A 165 5.36 16.09 -15.06
C ALA A 165 5.18 14.79 -15.88
N GLN A 166 5.72 13.66 -15.40
CA GLN A 166 5.55 12.35 -16.03
C GLN A 166 4.07 11.95 -16.15
N LEU A 167 3.28 12.10 -15.08
CA LEU A 167 1.85 11.76 -15.13
C LEU A 167 1.07 12.65 -16.10
N GLN A 168 1.43 13.93 -16.19
CA GLN A 168 0.79 14.89 -17.10
C GLN A 168 1.32 14.78 -18.54
N GLY A 169 2.15 13.78 -18.87
CA GLY A 169 2.77 13.63 -20.19
C GLY A 169 3.68 14.79 -20.59
N ARG A 170 4.14 15.60 -19.62
CA ARG A 170 5.03 16.74 -19.84
C ARG A 170 6.49 16.32 -19.76
N ALA A 171 7.34 17.00 -20.52
CA ALA A 171 8.78 16.87 -20.33
C ALA A 171 9.17 17.39 -18.93
N ALA A 172 10.10 16.68 -18.28
CA ALA A 172 10.68 17.16 -17.04
C ALA A 172 11.34 18.54 -17.27
N PRO A 173 11.25 19.48 -16.31
CA PRO A 173 11.87 20.78 -16.47
C PRO A 173 13.40 20.66 -16.69
N PRO A 174 13.99 21.45 -17.58
CA PRO A 174 15.43 21.39 -17.86
C PRO A 174 16.28 21.81 -16.66
N VAL A 175 15.73 22.62 -15.75
CA VAL A 175 16.35 22.99 -14.48
C VAL A 175 15.48 22.42 -13.36
N PRO A 176 16.02 21.53 -12.51
CA PRO A 176 15.25 20.96 -11.40
C PRO A 176 14.79 22.03 -10.42
N ARG A 177 13.48 22.08 -10.19
CA ARG A 177 12.88 22.95 -9.18
C ARG A 177 13.36 22.52 -7.79
N GLN A 178 13.82 23.46 -6.98
CA GLN A 178 14.30 23.21 -5.60
C GLN A 178 13.35 23.75 -4.53
N HIS A 179 12.46 24.65 -4.94
CA HIS A 179 11.56 25.37 -4.05
C HIS A 179 10.11 24.95 -4.30
N TYR A 180 9.35 24.82 -3.23
CA TYR A 180 7.92 24.53 -3.30
C TYR A 180 7.12 25.81 -3.54
N ASP A 181 7.19 26.30 -4.78
CA ASP A 181 6.50 27.52 -5.22
C ASP A 181 5.00 27.35 -5.45
N GLU A 182 4.30 28.47 -5.66
CA GLU A 182 2.86 28.55 -5.92
C GLU A 182 2.41 27.64 -7.08
N GLN A 183 3.19 27.56 -8.17
CA GLN A 183 2.83 26.73 -9.31
C GLN A 183 2.87 25.23 -8.96
N LEU A 184 3.86 24.80 -8.17
CA LEU A 184 3.91 23.42 -7.69
C LEU A 184 2.80 23.16 -6.69
N GLN A 185 2.50 24.13 -5.83
CA GLN A 185 1.42 24.04 -4.85
C GLN A 185 0.08 23.75 -5.52
N LEU A 186 -0.25 24.45 -6.59
CA LEU A 186 -1.48 24.21 -7.36
C LEU A 186 -1.51 22.81 -7.96
N GLN A 187 -0.38 22.30 -8.46
CA GLN A 187 -0.30 20.93 -8.98
C GLN A 187 -0.48 19.88 -7.87
N VAL A 188 0.12 20.09 -6.70
CA VAL A 188 -0.04 19.19 -5.55
C VAL A 188 -1.49 19.18 -5.07
N LEU A 189 -2.15 20.35 -4.97
CA LEU A 189 -3.56 20.44 -4.61
C LEU A 189 -4.45 19.70 -5.63
N ALA A 190 -4.22 19.90 -6.93
CA ALA A 190 -4.95 19.20 -7.97
C ALA A 190 -4.76 17.68 -7.88
N PHE A 191 -3.52 17.23 -7.66
CA PHE A 191 -3.20 15.82 -7.47
C PHE A 191 -3.88 15.23 -6.23
N GLN A 192 -3.77 15.90 -5.08
CA GLN A 192 -4.40 15.46 -3.84
C GLN A 192 -5.92 15.36 -3.99
N HIS A 193 -6.54 16.36 -4.61
CA HIS A 193 -7.99 16.36 -4.87
C HIS A 193 -8.40 15.21 -5.80
N HIS A 194 -7.71 15.05 -6.93
CA HIS A 194 -8.02 14.02 -7.93
C HIS A 194 -7.93 12.60 -7.33
N TYR A 195 -6.90 12.33 -6.54
CA TYR A 195 -6.71 11.03 -5.89
C TYR A 195 -7.35 10.91 -4.50
N GLN A 196 -8.26 11.83 -4.15
CA GLN A 196 -9.04 11.81 -2.90
C GLN A 196 -8.17 11.72 -1.63
N LEU A 197 -7.00 12.36 -1.68
CA LEU A 197 -6.13 12.56 -0.53
C LEU A 197 -6.57 13.81 0.23
N VAL A 198 -6.01 14.01 1.43
CA VAL A 198 -6.15 15.28 2.13
C VAL A 198 -5.59 16.40 1.24
N THR A 199 -6.45 17.35 0.86
CA THR A 199 -6.12 18.44 -0.09
C THR A 199 -5.64 19.67 0.69
N ASP A 200 -4.42 19.61 1.20
CA ASP A 200 -3.82 20.60 2.10
C ASP A 200 -2.51 21.20 1.58
N ALA A 201 -2.09 20.82 0.36
CA ALA A 201 -0.80 21.13 -0.24
C ALA A 201 0.41 20.63 0.57
N VAL A 202 0.24 19.81 1.61
CA VAL A 202 1.36 19.22 2.36
C VAL A 202 1.82 17.97 1.64
N ILE A 203 3.10 17.94 1.25
CA ILE A 203 3.72 16.77 0.64
C ILE A 203 4.13 15.80 1.76
N GLY A 204 3.12 15.08 2.28
CA GLY A 204 3.28 14.04 3.29
C GLY A 204 3.45 12.64 2.70
N PRO A 205 3.58 11.61 3.56
CA PRO A 205 3.74 10.22 3.12
C PRO A 205 2.65 9.76 2.15
N GLN A 206 1.36 10.07 2.41
CA GLN A 206 0.27 9.63 1.53
C GLN A 206 0.38 10.19 0.10
N THR A 207 0.71 11.48 -0.03
CA THR A 207 0.92 12.12 -1.34
C THR A 207 2.09 11.47 -2.08
N LEU A 208 3.19 11.22 -1.39
CA LEU A 208 4.38 10.58 -1.97
C LEU A 208 4.12 9.12 -2.34
N ILE A 209 3.40 8.38 -1.49
CA ILE A 209 2.99 6.99 -1.71
C ILE A 209 2.16 6.89 -2.98
N ARG A 210 1.09 7.69 -3.08
CA ARG A 210 0.19 7.65 -4.23
C ARG A 210 0.94 8.03 -5.51
N LEU A 211 1.77 9.07 -5.46
CA LEU A 211 2.55 9.49 -6.62
C LEU A 211 3.53 8.40 -7.06
N ALA A 212 4.24 7.77 -6.12
CA ALA A 212 5.15 6.67 -6.42
C ALA A 212 4.42 5.44 -6.98
N ALA A 213 3.27 5.07 -6.43
CA ALA A 213 2.46 3.95 -6.93
C ALA A 213 2.07 4.10 -8.42
N LEU A 214 1.94 5.34 -8.90
CA LEU A 214 1.55 5.65 -10.29
C LEU A 214 2.74 5.82 -11.23
N THR A 215 3.95 6.06 -10.71
CA THR A 215 5.08 6.55 -11.53
C THR A 215 6.37 5.77 -11.36
N GLU A 216 6.56 5.11 -10.22
CA GLU A 216 7.77 4.39 -9.89
C GLU A 216 7.65 2.90 -10.22
N PRO A 217 8.62 2.31 -10.94
CA PRO A 217 8.65 0.88 -11.18
C PRO A 217 9.00 0.12 -9.88
N GLY A 218 8.44 -1.08 -9.74
CA GLY A 218 8.75 -1.99 -8.64
C GLY A 218 8.16 -1.58 -7.29
N VAL A 219 7.19 -0.66 -7.27
CA VAL A 219 6.30 -0.50 -6.11
C VAL A 219 5.31 -1.66 -6.15
N PRO A 220 5.20 -2.48 -5.07
CA PRO A 220 4.19 -3.52 -5.02
C PRO A 220 2.81 -2.89 -4.82
N LEU A 221 1.83 -3.37 -5.57
CA LEU A 221 0.47 -2.81 -5.59
C LEU A 221 -0.57 -3.87 -5.21
N LEU A 222 -1.73 -3.43 -4.71
CA LEU A 222 -2.87 -4.30 -4.42
C LEU A 222 -3.70 -4.60 -5.68
N THR A 223 -3.85 -3.60 -6.55
CA THR A 223 -4.47 -3.70 -7.87
C THR A 223 -3.44 -3.30 -8.94
N ALA A 224 -3.69 -3.63 -10.20
CA ALA A 224 -2.98 -2.95 -11.29
C ALA A 224 -3.17 -1.42 -11.13
N ALA A 225 -2.09 -0.65 -11.24
CA ALA A 225 -2.20 0.81 -11.23
C ALA A 225 -2.71 1.29 -12.58
N GLU A 226 -3.83 2.01 -12.57
CA GLU A 226 -4.32 2.79 -13.69
C GLU A 226 -3.94 4.26 -13.42
N ALA A 227 -3.22 4.87 -14.37
CA ALA A 227 -2.73 6.24 -14.28
C ALA A 227 -3.57 7.13 -15.21
N ASP A 228 -4.79 7.45 -14.78
CA ASP A 228 -5.73 8.29 -15.52
C ASP A 228 -5.74 9.71 -14.95
N TRP A 229 -4.59 10.39 -14.96
CA TRP A 229 -4.50 11.81 -14.59
C TRP A 229 -4.17 12.66 -15.82
N GLU A 230 -5.21 13.32 -16.34
CA GLU A 230 -5.12 14.32 -17.42
C GLU A 230 -4.88 15.74 -16.89
#